data_AF-A0A345HW25-F1
#
_entry.id   AF-A0A345HW25-F1
#
_cell.length_a   1.000
_cell.length_b   1.000
_cell.length_c   1.000
_cell.angle_alpha   90.00
_cell.angle_beta   90.00
_cell.angle_gamma   90.00
#
_symmetry.space_group_name_H-M   'P 1'
#
loop_
_entity.id
_entity.type
_entity.pdbx_description
1 polymer ?
#
loop_
_entity_poly.entity_id
_entity_poly.type
_entity_poly.pdbx_seq_one_letter_code
_entity_poly.pdbx_strand_id
1 'polypeptide(L)'
;MNAERLIGVSRHALAGSAQALEVLVEAAQAQALAQVIGHHLALSGPQELRSGARELSEAGGRGCGLPDQPGLAEGGIRARRLSGVPDARAALAGLAALLGEVGIALVAVASDTEEESLYWQCIEAIDAADETGDRVAGLLHRLLAPDRDRARERLRAGEWGEAVDSPVRPP
;
A
#
# COMPACT_ATOMS: atom_id res chain seq x y z
N MET A 1 -1.14 -15.82 7.80
CA MET A 1 -1.39 -14.53 8.51
C MET A 1 -2.04 -13.56 7.53
N ASN A 2 -2.97 -12.71 7.98
CA ASN A 2 -3.65 -11.75 7.09
C ASN A 2 -2.82 -10.47 6.89
N ALA A 3 -3.10 -9.75 5.80
CA ALA A 3 -2.37 -8.55 5.39
C ALA A 3 -2.32 -7.48 6.48
N GLU A 4 -3.46 -7.06 7.05
CA GLU A 4 -3.47 -5.99 8.05
C GLU A 4 -2.59 -6.31 9.28
N ARG A 5 -2.58 -7.58 9.71
CA ARG A 5 -1.74 -8.01 10.83
C ARG A 5 -0.26 -7.96 10.48
N LEU A 6 0.13 -8.39 9.28
CA LEU A 6 1.53 -8.29 8.85
C LEU A 6 1.99 -6.84 8.71
N ILE A 7 1.14 -5.97 8.17
CA ILE A 7 1.40 -4.52 8.10
C ILE A 7 1.62 -3.96 9.51
N GLY A 8 0.75 -4.30 10.47
CA GLY A 8 0.91 -3.86 11.86
C GLY A 8 2.22 -4.33 12.50
N VAL A 9 2.65 -5.57 12.22
CA VAL A 9 3.95 -6.10 12.68
C VAL A 9 5.11 -5.32 12.06
N SER A 10 5.08 -5.05 10.75
CA SER A 10 6.14 -4.27 10.08
C SER A 10 6.20 -2.83 10.59
N ARG A 11 5.06 -2.17 10.82
CA ARG A 11 5.03 -0.83 11.41
C ARG A 11 5.62 -0.80 12.82
N HIS A 12 5.31 -1.80 13.64
CA HIS A 12 5.89 -1.92 14.98
C HIS A 12 7.40 -2.15 14.93
N ALA A 13 7.87 -2.99 14.01
CA ALA A 13 9.30 -3.23 13.82
C ALA A 13 10.02 -1.96 13.37
N LEU A 14 9.48 -1.25 12.38
CA LEU A 14 10.02 0.05 11.93
C LEU A 14 10.09 1.08 13.05
N ALA A 15 9.05 1.20 13.87
CA ALA A 15 9.05 2.11 15.01
C ALA A 15 10.06 1.73 16.11
N GLY A 16 10.48 0.46 16.14
CA GLY A 16 11.51 -0.05 17.04
C GLY A 16 12.93 0.01 16.49
N SER A 17 13.11 0.33 15.20
CA SER A 17 14.42 0.44 14.57
C SER A 17 15.21 1.60 15.15
N ALA A 18 16.38 1.30 15.71
CA ALA A 18 17.29 2.29 16.30
C ALA A 18 18.49 2.58 15.38
N GLN A 19 18.77 1.70 14.42
CA GLN A 19 19.92 1.82 13.52
C GLN A 19 19.49 2.00 12.07
N ALA A 20 20.30 2.74 11.30
CA ALA A 20 20.09 2.95 9.86
C ALA A 20 19.84 1.65 9.09
N LEU A 21 20.61 0.61 9.41
CA LEU A 21 20.48 -0.69 8.76
C LEU A 21 19.14 -1.38 9.04
N GLU A 22 18.62 -1.25 10.26
CA GLU A 22 17.32 -1.80 10.63
C GLU A 22 16.20 -1.09 9.86
N VAL A 23 16.30 0.22 9.65
CA VAL A 23 15.36 0.98 8.82
C VAL A 23 15.39 0.50 7.35
N LEU A 24 16.58 0.27 6.79
CA LEU A 24 16.72 -0.28 5.44
C LEU A 24 16.12 -1.70 5.31
N VAL A 25 16.30 -2.55 6.31
CA VAL A 25 15.67 -3.89 6.35
C VAL A 25 14.15 -3.76 6.39
N GLU A 26 13.60 -2.86 7.20
CA GLU A 26 12.16 -2.64 7.29
C GLU A 26 11.59 -2.04 5.98
N ALA A 27 12.33 -1.18 5.31
CA ALA A 27 11.99 -0.69 3.97
C ALA A 27 11.90 -1.85 2.96
N ALA A 28 12.90 -2.73 2.92
CA ALA A 28 12.88 -3.92 2.07
C ALA A 28 11.72 -4.87 2.41
N GLN A 29 11.36 -5.00 3.69
CA GLN A 29 10.22 -5.81 4.12
C GLN A 29 8.87 -5.20 3.70
N ALA A 30 8.75 -3.86 3.72
CA ALA A 30 7.57 -3.17 3.20
C ALA A 30 7.41 -3.41 1.69
N GLN A 31 8.51 -3.36 0.93
CA GLN A 31 8.51 -3.68 -0.50
C GLN A 31 8.11 -5.14 -0.77
N ALA A 32 8.68 -6.10 -0.03
CA ALA A 32 8.30 -7.49 -0.14
C ALA A 32 6.81 -7.71 0.21
N LEU A 33 6.28 -6.98 1.20
CA LEU A 33 4.87 -7.04 1.56
C LEU A 33 3.97 -6.49 0.44
N ALA A 34 4.37 -5.39 -0.19
CA ALA A 34 3.68 -4.85 -1.36
C ALA A 34 3.61 -5.87 -2.51
N GLN A 35 4.72 -6.56 -2.80
CA GLN A 35 4.76 -7.59 -3.83
C GLN A 35 3.75 -8.72 -3.56
N VAL A 36 3.78 -9.28 -2.34
CA VAL A 36 2.95 -10.45 -2.00
C VAL A 36 1.46 -10.06 -1.91
N ILE A 37 1.14 -8.86 -1.42
CA ILE A 37 -0.23 -8.31 -1.47
C ILE A 37 -0.68 -8.13 -2.92
N GLY A 38 0.15 -7.52 -3.78
CA GLY A 38 -0.14 -7.34 -5.21
C GLY A 38 -0.39 -8.68 -5.90
N HIS A 39 0.46 -9.68 -5.65
CA HIS A 39 0.28 -11.02 -6.19
C HIS A 39 -1.04 -11.67 -5.75
N HIS A 40 -1.40 -11.56 -4.47
CA HIS A 40 -2.65 -12.11 -3.95
C HIS A 40 -3.88 -11.44 -4.57
N LEU A 41 -3.85 -10.11 -4.70
CA LEU A 41 -4.91 -9.34 -5.35
C LEU A 41 -5.00 -9.60 -6.87
N ALA A 42 -3.89 -9.85 -7.54
CA ALA A 42 -3.88 -10.20 -8.96
C ALA A 42 -4.56 -11.55 -9.22
N LEU A 43 -4.40 -12.52 -8.31
CA LEU A 43 -4.99 -13.86 -8.43
C LEU A 43 -6.44 -13.91 -7.94
N SER A 44 -6.73 -13.30 -6.79
CA SER A 44 -7.99 -13.50 -6.05
C SER A 44 -8.83 -12.24 -5.92
N GLY A 45 -8.30 -11.08 -6.31
CA GLY A 45 -8.98 -9.79 -6.17
C GLY A 45 -10.01 -9.50 -7.27
N PRO A 46 -10.77 -8.40 -7.11
CA PRO A 46 -11.70 -7.90 -8.11
C PRO A 46 -11.03 -7.68 -9.47
N GLN A 47 -11.77 -7.93 -10.56
CA GLN A 47 -11.21 -7.89 -11.92
C GLN A 47 -10.59 -6.53 -12.26
N GLU A 48 -11.19 -5.46 -11.75
CA GLU A 48 -10.79 -4.06 -11.94
C GLU A 48 -9.40 -3.76 -11.34
N LEU A 49 -8.96 -4.57 -10.38
CA LEU A 49 -7.67 -4.39 -9.70
C LEU A 49 -6.57 -5.24 -10.31
N ARG A 50 -6.88 -6.31 -11.06
CA ARG A 50 -5.89 -7.34 -11.41
C ARG A 50 -4.68 -6.81 -12.18
N SER A 51 -4.89 -5.90 -13.13
CA SER A 51 -3.77 -5.30 -13.89
C SER A 51 -2.85 -4.48 -13.00
N GLY A 52 -3.41 -3.56 -12.20
CA GLY A 52 -2.63 -2.75 -11.27
C GLY A 52 -2.01 -3.56 -10.13
N ALA A 53 -2.67 -4.63 -9.69
CA ALA A 53 -2.17 -5.54 -8.67
C ALA A 53 -0.98 -6.36 -9.19
N ARG A 54 -1.00 -6.73 -10.48
CA ARG A 54 0.15 -7.35 -11.13
C ARG A 54 1.32 -6.38 -11.23
N GLU A 55 1.08 -5.13 -11.65
CA GLU A 55 2.10 -4.09 -11.66
C GLU A 55 2.70 -3.87 -10.25
N LEU A 56 1.87 -3.83 -9.21
CA LEU A 56 2.32 -3.76 -7.82
C LEU A 56 3.17 -4.97 -7.42
N SER A 57 2.81 -6.18 -7.88
CA SER A 57 3.58 -7.40 -7.61
C SER A 57 4.97 -7.40 -8.25
N GLU A 58 5.12 -6.69 -9.38
CA GLU A 58 6.37 -6.59 -10.14
C GLU A 58 7.23 -5.39 -9.70
N ALA A 59 6.63 -4.40 -9.05
CA ALA A 59 7.30 -3.16 -8.62
C ALA A 59 8.22 -3.36 -7.42
N GLY A 60 7.72 -4.01 -6.35
CA GLY A 60 8.50 -4.12 -5.12
C GLY A 60 9.76 -4.98 -5.23
N GLY A 61 9.98 -5.68 -6.36
CA GLY A 61 11.17 -6.50 -6.62
C GLY A 61 12.35 -5.75 -7.22
N ARG A 62 12.16 -4.50 -7.67
CA ARG A 62 13.18 -3.76 -8.44
C ARG A 62 13.98 -2.74 -7.61
N GLY A 63 13.52 -2.37 -6.42
CA GLY A 63 14.05 -1.22 -5.67
C GLY A 63 14.84 -1.52 -4.39
N CYS A 64 14.88 -2.76 -3.91
CA CYS A 64 15.66 -3.12 -2.73
C CYS A 64 16.72 -4.17 -3.08
N GLY A 65 17.61 -3.80 -3.98
CA GLY A 65 18.88 -4.49 -4.17
C GLY A 65 19.79 -4.23 -2.96
N LEU A 66 19.41 -4.70 -1.77
CA LEU A 66 20.42 -4.88 -0.73
C LEU A 66 21.33 -6.02 -1.23
N PRO A 67 22.61 -5.76 -1.51
CA PRO A 67 23.55 -6.82 -1.85
C PRO A 67 23.64 -7.77 -0.66
N ASP A 68 23.23 -9.03 -0.84
CA ASP A 68 23.38 -10.17 0.06
C ASP A 68 23.64 -9.82 1.54
N GLN A 69 22.70 -9.10 2.17
CA GLN A 69 22.81 -8.79 3.58
C GLN A 69 22.22 -9.93 4.42
N PRO A 70 23.03 -10.59 5.27
CA PRO A 70 22.61 -11.75 6.05
C PRO A 70 21.46 -11.46 7.03
N GLY A 71 21.15 -10.19 7.34
CA GLY A 71 19.99 -9.82 8.17
C GLY A 71 18.63 -10.21 7.56
N LEU A 72 18.49 -10.23 6.23
CA LEU A 72 17.31 -10.79 5.57
C LEU A 72 17.25 -12.33 5.66
N ALA A 73 18.41 -12.99 5.85
CA ALA A 73 18.51 -14.43 6.04
C ALA A 73 18.24 -14.87 7.49
N GLU A 74 18.56 -14.05 8.49
CA GLU A 74 18.33 -14.37 9.92
C GLU A 74 16.87 -14.17 10.38
N GLY A 75 16.16 -13.17 9.85
CA GLY A 75 14.75 -12.89 10.20
C GLY A 75 13.70 -13.44 9.22
N GLY A 76 14.12 -13.82 8.01
CA GLY A 76 13.25 -14.21 6.91
C GLY A 76 12.35 -13.09 6.38
N ILE A 77 11.88 -13.23 5.14
CA ILE A 77 10.89 -12.30 4.55
C ILE A 77 9.55 -12.51 5.27
N ARG A 78 9.16 -11.62 6.18
CA ARG A 78 7.90 -11.70 6.94
C ARG A 78 6.69 -11.72 6.00
N ALA A 79 6.80 -11.05 4.85
CA ALA A 79 5.78 -11.08 3.81
C ALA A 79 5.41 -12.49 3.33
N ARG A 80 6.33 -13.48 3.39
CA ARG A 80 6.03 -14.89 3.04
C ARG A 80 5.01 -15.54 3.97
N ARG A 81 4.75 -14.97 5.15
CA ARG A 81 3.72 -15.46 6.09
C ARG A 81 2.31 -15.02 5.69
N LEU A 82 2.17 -14.20 4.64
CA LEU A 82 0.87 -13.78 4.13
C LEU A 82 0.13 -15.00 3.57
N SER A 83 -1.08 -15.24 4.08
CA SER A 83 -1.95 -16.31 3.61
C SER A 83 -3.20 -15.79 2.91
N GLY A 84 -3.48 -14.49 3.03
CA GLY A 84 -4.65 -13.89 2.40
C GLY A 84 -4.78 -12.40 2.64
N VAL A 85 -5.56 -11.76 1.77
CA VAL A 85 -5.95 -10.36 1.82
C VAL A 85 -7.49 -10.31 1.95
N PRO A 86 -8.04 -10.40 3.17
CA PRO A 86 -9.48 -10.49 3.38
C PRO A 86 -10.20 -9.18 3.02
N ASP A 87 -9.57 -8.04 3.29
CA ASP A 87 -10.06 -6.71 2.91
C ASP A 87 -8.97 -6.00 2.09
N ALA A 88 -9.18 -5.96 0.77
CA ALA A 88 -8.26 -5.32 -0.17
C ALA A 88 -8.07 -3.83 0.13
N ARG A 89 -9.15 -3.13 0.53
CA ARG A 89 -9.10 -1.70 0.79
C ARG A 89 -8.31 -1.42 2.06
N ALA A 90 -8.61 -2.15 3.15
CA ALA A 90 -7.90 -1.98 4.42
C ALA A 90 -6.42 -2.35 4.28
N ALA A 91 -6.11 -3.43 3.57
CA ALA A 91 -4.73 -3.84 3.31
C ALA A 91 -3.96 -2.80 2.49
N LEU A 92 -4.54 -2.28 1.39
CA LEU A 92 -3.88 -1.26 0.57
C LEU A 92 -3.72 0.07 1.34
N ALA A 93 -4.72 0.49 2.12
CA ALA A 93 -4.61 1.70 2.94
C ALA A 93 -3.55 1.56 4.03
N GLY A 94 -3.48 0.39 4.69
CA GLY A 94 -2.44 0.10 5.67
C GLY A 94 -1.04 0.05 5.04
N LEU A 95 -0.92 -0.50 3.83
CA LEU A 95 0.33 -0.54 3.09
C LEU A 95 0.79 0.88 2.70
N ALA A 96 -0.12 1.74 2.22
CA ALA A 96 0.19 3.13 1.92
C ALA A 96 0.72 3.88 3.16
N ALA A 97 0.09 3.68 4.32
CA ALA A 97 0.56 4.27 5.58
C ALA A 97 1.96 3.77 5.96
N LEU A 98 2.21 2.45 5.86
CA LEU A 98 3.53 1.88 6.11
C LEU A 98 4.60 2.44 5.17
N LEU A 99 4.31 2.59 3.88
CA LEU A 99 5.25 3.16 2.90
C LEU A 99 5.58 4.63 3.22
N GLY A 100 4.59 5.41 3.64
CA GLY A 100 4.83 6.77 4.12
C GLY A 100 5.71 6.83 5.37
N GLU A 101 5.48 5.93 6.34
CA GLU A 101 6.32 5.82 7.54
C GLU A 101 7.77 5.40 7.20
N VAL A 102 7.93 4.45 6.28
CA VAL A 102 9.24 4.03 5.74
C VAL A 102 9.94 5.22 5.09
N GLY A 103 9.25 5.98 4.24
CA GLY A 103 9.83 7.15 3.58
C GLY A 103 10.33 8.19 4.58
N ILE A 104 9.54 8.51 5.60
CA ILE A 104 9.94 9.43 6.67
C ILE A 104 11.18 8.92 7.42
N ALA A 105 11.21 7.62 7.77
CA ALA A 105 12.35 7.03 8.47
C ALA A 105 13.63 7.06 7.62
N LEU A 106 13.52 6.75 6.32
CA LEU A 106 14.66 6.79 5.40
C LEU A 106 15.19 8.22 5.18
N VAL A 107 14.31 9.23 5.11
CA VAL A 107 14.74 10.63 5.06
C VAL A 107 15.53 11.00 6.32
N ALA A 108 15.10 10.56 7.50
CA ALA A 108 15.85 10.79 8.73
C ALA A 108 17.24 10.14 8.68
N VAL A 109 17.35 8.89 8.23
CA VAL A 109 18.64 8.19 8.06
C VAL A 109 19.53 8.92 7.04
N ALA A 110 18.99 9.28 5.87
CA ALA A 110 19.72 9.99 4.83
C ALA A 110 20.23 11.37 5.31
N SER A 111 19.49 12.02 6.21
CA SER A 111 19.86 13.33 6.74
C SER A 111 20.97 13.26 7.81
N ASP A 112 21.11 12.12 8.49
CA ASP A 112 22.04 11.92 9.60
C ASP A 112 23.36 11.24 9.16
N THR A 113 23.34 10.53 8.03
CA THR A 113 24.52 9.82 7.53
C THR A 113 25.54 10.75 6.87
N GLU A 114 26.81 10.57 7.20
CA GLU A 114 27.96 11.14 6.46
C GLU A 114 28.48 10.17 5.38
N GLU A 115 28.02 8.91 5.39
CA GLU A 115 28.42 7.89 4.41
C GLU A 115 27.62 8.05 3.11
N GLU A 116 28.32 8.40 2.02
CA GLU A 116 27.73 8.61 0.69
C GLU A 116 27.00 7.35 0.15
N SER A 117 27.55 6.17 0.41
CA SER A 117 26.94 4.90 0.01
C SER A 117 25.59 4.65 0.71
N LEU A 118 25.50 4.96 2.00
CA LEU A 118 24.29 4.82 2.79
C LEU A 118 23.25 5.87 2.40
N TYR A 119 23.70 7.10 2.13
CA TYR A 119 22.84 8.15 1.58
C TYR A 119 22.17 7.68 0.29
N TRP A 120 22.94 7.21 -0.70
CA TRP A 120 22.37 6.76 -1.98
C TRP A 120 21.44 5.56 -1.83
N GLN A 121 21.77 4.60 -0.95
CA GLN A 121 20.86 3.50 -0.63
C GLN A 121 19.52 3.99 -0.06
N CYS A 122 19.54 5.03 0.78
CA CYS A 122 18.31 5.63 1.28
C CYS A 122 17.50 6.32 0.17
N ILE A 123 18.17 7.03 -0.75
CA ILE A 123 17.48 7.65 -1.90
C ILE A 123 16.80 6.61 -2.77
N GLU A 124 17.49 5.52 -3.13
CA GLU A 124 16.90 4.43 -3.90
C GLU A 124 15.70 3.78 -3.19
N ALA A 125 15.81 3.60 -1.87
CA ALA A 125 14.73 3.04 -1.07
C ALA A 125 13.53 4.00 -0.93
N ILE A 126 13.76 5.32 -0.86
CA ILE A 126 12.71 6.35 -0.86
C ILE A 126 11.98 6.34 -2.20
N ASP A 127 12.71 6.36 -3.32
CA ASP A 127 12.13 6.34 -4.66
C ASP A 127 11.29 5.07 -4.86
N ALA A 128 11.78 3.91 -4.41
CA ALA A 128 11.03 2.66 -4.45
C ALA A 128 9.76 2.70 -3.58
N ALA A 129 9.80 3.35 -2.42
CA ALA A 129 8.65 3.51 -1.54
C ALA A 129 7.59 4.43 -2.16
N ASP A 130 8.01 5.54 -2.75
CA ASP A 130 7.14 6.51 -3.43
C ASP A 130 6.46 5.88 -4.66
N GLU A 131 7.23 5.25 -5.54
CA GLU A 131 6.72 4.60 -6.75
C GLU A 131 5.75 3.43 -6.42
N THR A 132 5.97 2.75 -5.29
CA THR A 132 5.05 1.72 -4.79
C THR A 132 3.80 2.37 -4.18
N GLY A 133 3.96 3.47 -3.46
CA GLY A 133 2.88 4.27 -2.89
C GLY A 133 1.91 4.78 -3.96
N ASP A 134 2.42 5.30 -5.07
CA ASP A 134 1.64 5.75 -6.22
C ASP A 134 0.78 4.63 -6.83
N ARG A 135 1.35 3.43 -6.96
CA ARG A 135 0.61 2.25 -7.45
C ARG A 135 -0.50 1.84 -6.49
N VAL A 136 -0.21 1.84 -5.18
CA VAL A 136 -1.21 1.57 -4.14
C VAL A 136 -2.32 2.62 -4.17
N ALA A 137 -1.99 3.90 -4.32
CA ALA A 137 -2.95 4.99 -4.44
C ALA A 137 -3.84 4.81 -5.69
N GLY A 138 -3.26 4.42 -6.82
CA GLY A 138 -4.00 4.08 -8.03
C GLY A 138 -5.00 2.94 -7.84
N LEU A 139 -4.61 1.89 -7.12
CA LEU A 139 -5.50 0.77 -6.78
C LEU A 139 -6.62 1.18 -5.83
N LEU A 140 -6.32 1.98 -4.81
CA LEU A 140 -7.32 2.53 -3.90
C LEU A 140 -8.32 3.42 -4.64
N HIS A 141 -7.86 4.25 -5.57
CA HIS A 141 -8.74 5.07 -6.40
C HIS A 141 -9.70 4.22 -7.23
N ARG A 142 -9.22 3.13 -7.84
CA ARG A 142 -10.07 2.17 -8.59
C ARG A 142 -11.10 1.47 -7.70
N LEU A 143 -10.76 1.14 -6.45
CA LEU A 143 -11.72 0.58 -5.49
C LEU A 143 -12.83 1.57 -5.12
N LEU A 144 -12.50 2.86 -5.02
CA LEU A 144 -13.44 3.90 -4.60
C LEU A 144 -14.33 4.43 -5.73
N ALA A 145 -13.91 4.32 -6.99
CA ALA A 145 -14.66 4.84 -8.12
C ALA A 145 -16.06 4.18 -8.28
N PRO A 146 -16.20 2.84 -8.27
CA PRO A 146 -17.52 2.18 -8.34
C PRO A 146 -18.44 2.53 -7.17
N ASP A 147 -17.88 2.69 -5.96
CA ASP A 147 -18.65 3.09 -4.77
C ASP A 147 -19.15 4.52 -4.87
N ARG A 148 -18.35 5.44 -5.43
CA ARG A 148 -18.75 6.84 -5.66
C ARG A 148 -19.82 6.96 -6.71
N ASP A 149 -19.74 6.20 -7.79
CA ASP A 149 -20.74 6.22 -8.85
C ASP A 149 -22.09 5.66 -8.36
N ARG A 150 -22.08 4.56 -7.60
CA ARG A 150 -23.28 4.03 -6.94
C ARG A 150 -23.86 4.96 -5.88
N ALA A 151 -23.01 5.64 -5.10
CA ALA A 151 -23.46 6.65 -4.14
C ALA A 151 -24.09 7.85 -4.85
N ARG A 152 -23.51 8.32 -5.96
CA ARG A 152 -24.05 9.40 -6.80
C ARG A 152 -25.39 9.00 -7.44
N GLU A 153 -25.50 7.77 -7.94
CA GLU A 153 -26.76 7.25 -8.48
C GLU A 153 -27.86 7.16 -7.43
N ARG A 154 -27.54 6.74 -6.20
CA ARG A 154 -28.51 6.73 -5.09
C ARG A 154 -28.98 8.12 -4.70
N LEU A 155 -28.08 9.10 -4.67
CA LEU A 155 -28.44 10.51 -4.41
C LEU A 155 -29.35 11.04 -5.53
N ARG A 156 -29.00 10.79 -6.80
CA ARG A 156 -29.85 11.14 -7.94
C ARG A 156 -31.20 10.45 -7.86
N ALA A 157 -31.26 9.14 -7.58
CA ALA A 157 -32.50 8.40 -7.48
C ALA A 157 -33.39 8.85 -6.30
N GLY A 158 -32.79 9.40 -5.23
CA GLY A 158 -33.52 10.02 -4.12
C GLY A 158 -34.15 11.38 -4.48
N GLU A 159 -33.56 12.15 -5.39
CA GLU A 159 -34.07 13.46 -5.83
C GLU A 159 -35.31 13.37 -6.73
N TRP A 160 -35.61 12.22 -7.34
CA TRP A 160 -36.81 12.02 -8.17
C TRP A 160 -38.02 11.44 -7.40
N GLY A 161 -37.89 11.20 -6.10
CA GLY A 161 -38.94 10.59 -5.26
C GLY A 161 -39.98 11.57 -4.69
N GLU A 162 -39.80 12.89 -4.82
CA GLU A 162 -40.62 13.88 -4.10
C GLU A 162 -41.26 14.94 -5.02
N ALA A 163 -41.55 14.59 -6.27
CA ALA A 163 -42.14 15.51 -7.24
C ALA A 163 -43.32 14.94 -8.03
N VAL A 164 -44.29 14.28 -7.37
CA VAL A 164 -45.67 14.22 -7.88
C VAL A 164 -46.65 13.91 -6.75
N ASP A 165 -47.42 14.91 -6.32
CA ASP A 165 -48.90 14.89 -6.46
C ASP A 165 -49.50 16.20 -5.89
N SER A 166 -50.05 17.04 -6.77
CA SER A 166 -51.01 18.06 -6.34
C SER A 166 -52.01 18.29 -7.48
N PRO A 167 -53.22 17.73 -7.40
CA PRO A 167 -54.26 17.97 -8.38
C PRO A 167 -55.11 19.17 -7.93
N VAL A 168 -54.95 20.32 -8.59
CA VAL A 168 -55.89 21.44 -8.42
C VAL A 168 -56.82 21.51 -9.63
N ARG A 169 -58.09 21.25 -9.33
CA ARG A 169 -59.27 21.13 -10.20
C ARG A 169 -59.69 22.49 -10.80
N PRO A 170 -60.16 22.58 -12.06
CA PRO A 170 -60.71 23.82 -12.60
C PRO A 170 -62.18 24.04 -12.19
N PRO A 171 -62.65 25.30 -12.14
CA PRO A 171 -64.07 25.65 -11.97
C PRO A 171 -64.89 25.41 -13.24
#